data_AF-A0A7C5CGM9-F1
#
_entry.id   AF-A0A7C5CGM9-F1
#
_cell.length_a   1.000
_cell.length_b   1.000
_cell.length_c   1.000
_cell.angle_alpha   90.00
_cell.angle_beta   90.00
_cell.angle_gamma   90.00
#
_symmetry.space_group_name_H-M   'P 1'
#
loop_
_entity.id
_entity.type
_entity.pdbx_description
1 polymer ?
#
loop_
_entity_poly.entity_id
_entity_poly.type
_entity_poly.pdbx_seq_one_letter_code
_entity_poly.pdbx_strand_id
1 'polypeptide(L)'
;MYTNLPIFKQAMDLNVYIEDAVRAFSRFNKYGIGSELREKARVVLYAIYKIYFSKNKIESILELRDTIEELKITIYLAKELKSLRDFRQFELLSQMVRELAKQAQGWLNSQKPYPQKG
;
A
#
# COMPACT_ATOMS: atom_id res chain seq x y z
N MET A 1 1.75 20.51 -4.59
CA MET A 1 2.75 19.43 -4.75
C MET A 1 2.17 18.16 -4.12
N TYR A 2 2.21 17.02 -4.81
CA TYR A 2 1.61 15.75 -4.35
C TYR A 2 2.19 15.25 -3.01
N THR A 3 3.39 15.70 -2.66
CA THR A 3 4.09 15.42 -1.40
C THR A 3 3.34 15.89 -0.15
N ASN A 4 2.40 16.83 -0.29
CA ASN A 4 1.57 17.32 0.81
C ASN A 4 0.31 16.45 1.06
N LEU A 5 0.06 15.45 0.21
CA LEU A 5 -1.10 14.56 0.38
C LEU A 5 -0.85 13.59 1.55
N PRO A 6 -1.76 13.48 2.53
CA PRO A 6 -1.60 12.56 3.66
C PRO A 6 -1.35 11.10 3.25
N ILE A 7 -2.03 10.62 2.19
CA ILE A 7 -1.84 9.27 1.65
C ILE A 7 -0.44 9.04 1.07
N PHE A 8 0.17 10.06 0.45
CA PHE A 8 1.52 9.94 -0.10
C PHE A 8 2.55 9.79 1.01
N LYS A 9 2.43 10.60 2.07
CA LYS A 9 3.29 10.49 3.25
C LYS A 9 3.18 9.10 3.89
N GLN A 10 1.95 8.60 4.12
CA GLN A 10 1.76 7.27 4.70
C GLN A 10 2.33 6.14 3.81
N ALA A 11 2.20 6.27 2.48
CA ALA A 11 2.77 5.30 1.56
C ALA A 11 4.31 5.32 1.60
N MET A 12 4.92 6.50 1.74
CA MET A 12 6.36 6.63 1.93
C MET A 12 6.82 5.99 3.24
N ASP A 13 6.14 6.28 4.36
CA ASP A 13 6.45 5.70 5.66
C ASP A 13 6.36 4.17 5.62
N LEU A 14 5.34 3.63 4.94
CA LEU A 14 5.19 2.20 4.70
C LEU A 14 6.35 1.60 3.89
N ASN A 15 6.79 2.27 2.82
CA ASN A 15 7.91 1.81 2.01
C ASN A 15 9.19 1.71 2.85
N VAL A 16 9.49 2.74 3.63
CA VAL A 16 10.66 2.76 4.53
C VAL A 16 10.58 1.64 5.57
N TYR A 17 9.39 1.44 6.16
CA TYR A 17 9.20 0.37 7.14
C TYR A 17 9.35 -1.03 6.54
N ILE A 18 8.84 -1.25 5.32
CA ILE A 18 9.02 -2.52 4.60
C ILE A 18 10.50 -2.79 4.31
N GLU A 19 11.25 -1.78 3.86
CA GLU A 19 12.71 -1.93 3.65
C GLU A 19 13.41 -2.37 4.94
N ASP A 20 13.09 -1.72 6.07
CA ASP A 20 13.66 -2.09 7.36
C ASP A 20 13.26 -3.51 7.81
N ALA A 21 11.99 -3.89 7.65
CA ALA A 21 11.51 -5.23 7.95
C ALA A 21 12.23 -6.30 7.11
N VAL A 22 12.39 -6.07 5.81
CA VAL A 22 13.04 -7.01 4.88
C VAL A 22 14.54 -7.15 5.14
N ARG A 23 15.22 -6.15 5.73
CA ARG A 23 16.64 -6.29 6.12
C ARG A 23 16.86 -7.46 7.07
N ALA A 24 15.91 -7.72 7.96
CA ALA A 24 15.98 -8.81 8.95
C ALA A 24 15.63 -10.19 8.37
N PHE A 25 15.15 -10.28 7.12
CA PHE A 25 14.77 -11.55 6.52
C PHE A 25 15.99 -12.44 6.27
N SER A 26 15.78 -13.75 6.32
CA SER A 26 16.75 -14.75 5.85
C SER A 26 17.11 -14.47 4.38
N ARG A 27 18.29 -14.92 3.93
CA ARG A 27 18.73 -14.72 2.53
C ARG A 27 17.69 -15.22 1.53
N PHE A 28 17.09 -16.39 1.79
CA PHE A 28 16.06 -16.98 0.95
C PHE A 28 14.82 -16.08 0.86
N ASN A 29 14.26 -15.67 2.00
CA ASN A 29 13.06 -14.84 2.04
C ASN A 29 13.31 -13.41 1.55
N LYS A 30 14.51 -12.87 1.75
CA LYS A 30 14.89 -11.51 1.32
C LYS A 30 14.84 -11.35 -0.20
N TYR A 31 15.30 -12.36 -0.95
CA TYR A 31 15.27 -12.34 -2.41
C TYR A 31 13.95 -12.87 -3.00
N GLY A 32 13.19 -13.67 -2.26
CA GLY A 32 11.82 -14.05 -2.59
C GLY A 32 10.80 -13.01 -2.15
N ILE A 33 9.98 -13.35 -1.14
CA ILE A 33 8.85 -12.52 -0.66
C ILE A 33 9.25 -11.09 -0.25
N GLY A 34 10.48 -10.90 0.22
CA GLY A 34 11.02 -9.58 0.55
C GLY A 34 11.23 -8.68 -0.67
N SER A 35 11.57 -9.21 -1.84
CA SER A 35 11.64 -8.44 -3.08
C SER A 35 10.25 -8.05 -3.56
N GLU A 36 9.29 -8.97 -3.46
CA GLU A 36 7.89 -8.74 -3.85
C GLU A 36 7.22 -7.65 -2.98
N LEU A 37 7.41 -7.70 -1.66
CA LEU A 37 6.91 -6.67 -0.74
C LEU A 37 7.42 -5.28 -1.12
N ARG A 38 8.73 -5.16 -1.36
CA ARG A 38 9.36 -3.89 -1.73
C ARG A 38 8.85 -3.39 -3.07
N GLU A 39 8.66 -4.28 -4.04
CA GLU A 39 8.13 -3.90 -5.35
C GLU A 39 6.69 -3.41 -5.27
N LYS A 40 5.79 -4.17 -4.64
CA LYS A 40 4.39 -3.77 -4.47
C LYS A 40 4.26 -2.46 -3.69
N ALA A 41 5.06 -2.26 -2.65
CA ALA A 41 5.08 -1.01 -1.90
C ALA A 41 5.47 0.20 -2.77
N ARG A 42 6.47 0.04 -3.66
CA ARG A 42 6.86 1.09 -4.62
C ARG A 42 5.76 1.35 -5.64
N VAL A 43 5.11 0.31 -6.16
CA VAL A 43 3.99 0.46 -7.10
C VAL A 43 2.85 1.25 -6.47
N VAL A 44 2.48 0.98 -5.21
CA VAL A 44 1.50 1.78 -4.45
C VAL A 44 1.90 3.25 -4.39
N LEU A 45 3.15 3.55 -4.04
CA LEU A 45 3.67 4.92 -3.95
C LEU A 45 3.57 5.66 -5.31
N TYR A 46 3.97 5.00 -6.40
CA TYR A 46 3.91 5.56 -7.74
C TYR A 46 2.49 5.71 -8.27
N ALA A 47 1.58 4.78 -7.94
CA ALA A 47 0.17 4.87 -8.31
C ALA A 47 -0.49 6.11 -7.69
N ILE A 48 -0.20 6.42 -6.41
CA ILE A 48 -0.67 7.64 -5.75
C ILE A 48 -0.19 8.89 -6.49
N TYR A 49 1.09 8.94 -6.87
CA TYR A 49 1.64 10.03 -7.67
C TYR A 49 0.93 10.17 -9.02
N LYS A 50 0.73 9.05 -9.74
CA LYS A 50 0.07 9.03 -11.06
C LYS A 50 -1.37 9.54 -11.00
N ILE A 51 -2.15 9.18 -9.97
CA ILE A 51 -3.54 9.65 -9.79
C ILE A 51 -3.63 11.18 -9.76
N TYR A 52 -2.65 11.86 -9.17
CA TYR A 52 -2.64 13.32 -9.08
C TYR A 52 -2.68 13.99 -10.46
N PHE A 53 -1.99 13.40 -11.45
CA PHE A 53 -1.90 13.90 -12.82
C PHE A 53 -2.86 13.19 -13.79
N SER A 54 -3.59 12.17 -13.32
CA SER A 54 -4.47 11.37 -14.17
C SER A 54 -5.70 12.15 -14.63
N LYS A 55 -6.03 11.99 -15.91
CA LYS A 55 -7.30 12.46 -16.48
C LYS A 55 -8.45 11.52 -16.12
N ASN A 56 -8.18 10.22 -15.97
CA ASN A 56 -9.15 9.22 -15.54
C ASN A 56 -8.89 8.80 -14.09
N LYS A 57 -9.30 9.65 -13.14
CA LYS A 57 -9.02 9.42 -11.71
C LYS A 57 -9.70 8.18 -11.16
N ILE A 58 -10.92 7.85 -11.60
CA ILE A 58 -11.66 6.70 -11.07
C ILE A 58 -10.92 5.40 -11.35
N GLU A 59 -10.53 5.18 -12.61
CA GLU A 59 -9.78 3.99 -13.03
C GLU A 59 -8.43 3.90 -12.30
N SER A 60 -7.66 5.00 -12.24
CA SER A 60 -6.38 5.00 -11.53
C SER A 60 -6.52 4.75 -10.02
N ILE A 61 -7.62 5.19 -9.39
CA ILE A 61 -7.89 4.91 -7.97
C ILE A 61 -8.27 3.44 -7.75
N LEU A 62 -9.01 2.83 -8.70
CA LEU A 62 -9.33 1.39 -8.66
C LEU A 62 -8.06 0.55 -8.75
N GLU A 63 -7.16 0.86 -9.69
CA GLU A 63 -5.85 0.20 -9.80
C GLU A 63 -5.02 0.34 -8.52
N LEU A 64 -4.99 1.53 -7.90
CA LEU A 64 -4.33 1.73 -6.62
C LEU A 64 -4.92 0.82 -5.53
N ARG A 65 -6.25 0.70 -5.46
CA ARG A 65 -6.92 -0.13 -4.46
C ARG A 65 -6.56 -1.61 -4.65
N ASP A 66 -6.55 -2.09 -5.88
CA ASP A 66 -6.23 -3.48 -6.19
C ASP A 66 -4.75 -3.76 -5.85
N THR A 67 -3.85 -2.83 -6.18
CA THR A 67 -2.42 -2.91 -5.79
C THR A 67 -2.23 -2.94 -4.26
N ILE A 68 -3.01 -2.15 -3.51
CA ILE A 68 -2.98 -2.16 -2.04
C ILE A 68 -3.44 -3.52 -1.51
N GLU A 69 -4.46 -4.14 -2.11
CA GLU A 69 -4.94 -5.46 -1.71
C GLU A 69 -3.90 -6.54 -1.97
N GLU A 70 -3.23 -6.50 -3.12
CA GLU A 70 -2.10 -7.39 -3.40
C GLU A 70 -1.00 -7.25 -2.35
N LEU A 71 -0.64 -6.02 -1.96
CA LEU A 71 0.35 -5.79 -0.91
C LEU A 71 -0.09 -6.37 0.45
N LYS A 72 -1.38 -6.28 0.81
CA LYS A 72 -1.92 -6.92 2.02
C LYS A 72 -1.74 -8.44 1.98
N ILE A 73 -2.06 -9.06 0.85
CA ILE A 73 -1.92 -10.50 0.65
C ILE A 73 -0.44 -10.90 0.77
N THR A 74 0.47 -10.16 0.17
CA THR A 74 1.91 -10.42 0.26
C THR A 74 2.43 -10.27 1.71
N ILE A 75 1.94 -9.29 2.47
CA ILE A 75 2.27 -9.14 3.91
C ILE A 75 1.77 -10.34 4.71
N TYR A 76 0.54 -10.79 4.45
CA TYR A 76 -0.03 -11.98 5.09
C TYR A 76 0.81 -13.23 4.77
N LEU A 77 1.20 -13.40 3.50
CA LEU A 77 2.06 -14.51 3.08
C LEU A 77 3.44 -14.44 3.78
N ALA A 78 4.05 -13.26 3.89
CA ALA A 78 5.32 -13.09 4.61
C ALA A 78 5.21 -13.50 6.09
N LYS A 79 4.05 -13.25 6.72
CA LYS A 79 3.75 -13.73 8.08
C LYS A 79 3.62 -15.26 8.13
N GLU A 80 2.91 -15.88 7.19
CA GLU A 80 2.77 -17.35 7.14
C GLU A 80 4.11 -18.05 6.89
N LEU A 81 4.97 -17.45 6.07
CA LEU A 81 6.35 -17.89 5.84
C LEU A 81 7.29 -17.62 7.03
N LYS A 82 6.78 -17.09 8.14
CA LYS A 82 7.57 -16.70 9.33
C LYS A 82 8.76 -15.81 8.98
N SER A 83 8.60 -14.97 7.96
CA SER A 83 9.66 -14.06 7.49
C SER A 83 9.73 -12.79 8.34
N LEU A 84 8.59 -12.36 8.86
CA LEU A 84 8.50 -11.24 9.79
C LEU A 84 9.07 -11.64 11.15
N ARG A 85 9.71 -10.68 11.83
CA ARG A 85 10.41 -10.89 13.10
C ARG A 85 9.48 -11.40 14.20
N ASP A 86 8.30 -10.80 14.31
CA ASP A 86 7.33 -11.08 15.36
C ASP A 86 5.91 -10.65 14.92
N PHE A 87 4.91 -11.00 15.72
CA PHE A 87 3.51 -10.66 15.44
C PHE A 87 3.25 -9.15 15.47
N ARG A 88 4.00 -8.37 16.26
CA ARG A 88 3.82 -6.91 16.34
C ARG A 88 4.25 -6.24 15.04
N GLN A 89 5.32 -6.73 14.40
CA GLN A 89 5.74 -6.26 13.08
C GLN A 89 4.67 -6.51 12.02
N PHE A 90 4.01 -7.68 12.07
CA PHE A 90 2.87 -7.97 11.21
C PHE A 90 1.69 -7.03 11.47
N GLU A 91 1.28 -6.86 12.74
CA GLU A 91 0.18 -6.00 13.13
C GLU A 91 0.38 -4.55 12.67
N LEU A 92 1.59 -4.01 12.85
CA LEU A 92 1.93 -2.66 12.38
C LEU A 92 1.85 -2.54 10.85
N LEU A 93 2.43 -3.49 10.09
CA LEU A 93 2.32 -3.52 8.63
C LEU A 93 0.85 -3.57 8.17
N SER A 94 0.07 -4.48 8.76
CA SER A 94 -1.35 -4.62 8.45
C SER A 94 -2.13 -3.35 8.77
N GLN A 95 -1.83 -2.66 9.88
CA GLN A 95 -2.44 -1.39 10.22
C GLN A 95 -2.09 -0.31 9.19
N MET A 96 -0.81 -0.13 8.85
CA MET A 96 -0.36 0.88 7.89
C MET A 96 -1.02 0.70 6.53
N VAL A 97 -1.09 -0.54 6.02
CA VAL A 97 -1.72 -0.82 4.72
C VAL A 97 -3.24 -0.67 4.78
N ARG A 98 -3.88 -1.02 5.92
CA ARG A 98 -5.32 -0.78 6.12
C ARG A 98 -5.67 0.70 6.08
N GLU A 99 -4.86 1.57 6.70
CA GLU A 99 -5.09 3.01 6.65
C GLU A 99 -4.90 3.58 5.24
N LEU A 100 -3.95 3.06 4.46
CA LEU A 100 -3.84 3.39 3.02
C LEU A 100 -5.09 2.96 2.23
N ALA A 101 -5.59 1.75 2.45
CA ALA A 101 -6.79 1.24 1.79
C ALA A 101 -8.01 2.14 2.08
N LYS A 102 -8.17 2.58 3.33
CA LYS A 102 -9.24 3.52 3.73
C LYS A 102 -9.13 4.85 3.00
N GLN A 103 -7.92 5.41 2.89
CA GLN A 103 -7.72 6.67 2.17
C GLN A 103 -8.01 6.54 0.68
N ALA A 104 -7.56 5.45 0.03
CA ALA A 104 -7.86 5.16 -1.37
C ALA A 104 -9.37 5.02 -1.61
N GLN A 105 -10.09 4.34 -0.71
CA GLN A 105 -11.54 4.24 -0.76
C GLN A 105 -12.24 5.60 -0.57
N GLY A 106 -11.70 6.46 0.31
CA GLY A 106 -12.17 7.84 0.49
C GLY A 106 -12.06 8.66 -0.79
N TRP A 107 -10.94 8.54 -1.51
CA TRP A 107 -10.77 9.17 -2.83
C TRP A 107 -11.76 8.66 -3.86
N LEU A 108 -12.01 7.35 -3.91
CA LEU A 108 -13.00 6.77 -4.82
C LEU A 108 -14.41 7.29 -4.54
N ASN A 109 -14.79 7.35 -3.27
CA ASN A 109 -16.08 7.88 -2.84
C ASN A 109 -16.23 9.37 -3.22
N SER A 110 -15.15 10.15 -3.15
CA SER A 110 -15.17 11.56 -3.57
C SER A 110 -15.25 11.77 -5.08
N GLN A 111 -15.07 10.71 -5.90
CA GLN A 111 -15.28 10.80 -7.35
C GLN A 111 -16.72 10.50 -7.77
N LYS A 112 -17.52 9.86 -6.90
CA LYS A 112 -18.93 9.55 -7.22
C LYS A 112 -19.78 10.81 -7.06
N PRO A 113 -20.61 11.19 -8.05
CA PRO A 113 -21.55 12.29 -7.87
C PRO A 113 -22.51 11.98 -6.72
N TYR A 114 -22.88 13.00 -5.94
CA TYR A 114 -23.89 12.91 -4.89
C TYR A 114 -25.16 12.28 -5.48
N PRO A 115 -25.80 11.27 -4.84
CA PRO A 115 -27.10 10.80 -5.31
C PRO A 115 -28.07 11.98 -5.26
N GLN A 116 -28.54 12.42 -6.43
CA GLN A 116 -29.64 13.35 -6.53
C GLN A 116 -30.83 12.67 -5.86
N LYS A 117 -31.23 13.18 -4.69
CA LYS A 117 -32.48 12.77 -4.05
C LYS A 117 -33.61 13.19 -5.00
N GLY A 118 -34.18 12.21 -5.70
CA GLY A 118 -35.50 12.34 -6.33
C GLY A 118 -36.59 12.28 -5.27
#